data_AF-A0A6B8RFP4-F1
#
_entry.id   AF-A0A6B8RFP4-F1
#
_cell.length_a   1.000
_cell.length_b   1.000
_cell.length_c   1.000
_cell.angle_alpha   90.00
_cell.angle_beta   90.00
_cell.angle_gamma   90.00
#
_symmetry.space_group_name_H-M   'P 1'
#
loop_
_entity.id
_entity.type
_entity.pdbx_description
1 polymer ?
#
loop_
_entity_poly.entity_id
_entity_poly.type
_entity_poly.pdbx_seq_one_letter_code
_entity_poly.pdbx_strand_id
1 'polypeptide(L)' 'MSELNHPEEHLMEEPSNDFLDTALGFAGMFGFLFLMGIVATAITLLQ' A
#
# COMPACT_ATOMS: atom_id res chain seq x y z
N MET A 1 -23.14 -30.05 -16.46
CA MET A 1 -23.13 -28.85 -15.60
C MET A 1 -22.55 -29.25 -14.26
N SER A 2 -21.22 -29.32 -14.19
CA SER A 2 -20.48 -29.41 -12.94
C SER A 2 -19.08 -28.88 -13.25
N GLU A 3 -18.99 -27.58 -13.56
CA GLU A 3 -17.73 -26.91 -13.31
C GLU A 3 -17.65 -26.80 -11.79
N LEU A 4 -17.07 -27.82 -11.16
CA LEU A 4 -16.58 -27.67 -9.80
C LEU A 4 -15.59 -26.53 -9.88
N ASN A 5 -15.85 -25.46 -9.13
CA ASN A 5 -14.93 -24.35 -8.98
C ASN A 5 -13.65 -24.95 -8.35
N HIS A 6 -12.60 -25.12 -9.15
CA HIS A 6 -11.35 -25.76 -8.79
C HIS A 6 -10.35 -24.67 -8.40
N PRO A 7 -10.30 -24.22 -7.12
CA PRO A 7 -9.46 -23.10 -6.68
C PRO A 7 -7.98 -23.28 -7.02
N GLU A 8 -7.52 -24.53 -7.18
CA GLU A 8 -6.19 -24.88 -7.66
C GLU A 8 -5.88 -24.44 -9.10
N GLU A 9 -6.89 -24.23 -9.94
CA GLU A 9 -6.73 -23.75 -11.32
C GLU A 9 -6.66 -22.21 -11.39
N HIS A 10 -7.04 -21.50 -10.33
CA HIS A 10 -7.06 -20.03 -10.23
C HIS A 10 -5.76 -19.46 -9.63
N LEU A 11 -4.60 -19.95 -10.05
CA LEU A 11 -3.30 -19.39 -9.64
C LEU A 11 -3.00 -18.10 -10.42
N MET A 12 -2.84 -16.97 -9.72
CA MET A 12 -2.41 -15.69 -10.29
C MET A 12 -3.25 -15.23 -11.50
N GLU A 13 -4.58 -15.35 -11.41
CA GLU A 13 -5.49 -14.95 -12.50
C GLU A 13 -5.49 -13.45 -12.80
N GLU A 14 -5.33 -12.64 -11.76
CA GLU A 14 -5.29 -11.18 -11.90
C GLU A 14 -3.84 -10.70 -12.07
N PRO A 15 -3.59 -9.75 -13.00
CA PRO A 15 -2.28 -9.12 -13.11
C PRO A 15 -1.95 -8.43 -11.78
N SER A 16 -1.00 -8.99 -11.03
CA SER A 16 -0.47 -8.34 -9.82
C SER A 16 0.77 -7.53 -10.18
N ASN A 17 0.94 -6.37 -9.53
CA ASN A 17 2.18 -5.61 -9.59
C ASN A 17 2.68 -5.38 -8.17
N ASP A 18 3.05 -6.49 -7.52
CA ASP A 18 3.40 -6.54 -6.09
C ASP A 18 4.43 -5.48 -5.69
N PHE A 19 5.41 -5.21 -6.56
CA PHE A 19 6.44 -4.21 -6.30
C PHE A 19 5.87 -2.79 -6.33
N LEU A 20 5.09 -2.44 -7.35
CA LEU A 20 4.50 -1.12 -7.47
C LEU A 20 3.47 -0.87 -6.37
N ASP A 21 2.64 -1.87 -6.06
CA ASP A 21 1.61 -1.78 -5.03
C ASP A 21 2.24 -1.59 -3.64
N THR A 22 3.31 -2.35 -3.35
CA THR A 22 4.08 -2.19 -2.11
C THR A 22 4.76 -0.82 -2.06
N ALA A 23 5.39 -0.38 -3.15
CA ALA A 23 6.08 0.90 -3.22
C ALA A 23 5.12 2.07 -3.02
N LEU A 24 3.95 2.04 -3.66
CA LEU A 24 2.90 3.06 -3.50
C LEU A 24 2.33 3.08 -2.08
N GLY A 25 2.02 1.90 -1.52
CA GLY A 25 1.53 1.78 -0.14
C GLY A 25 2.52 2.33 0.88
N PHE A 26 3.81 1.96 0.74
CA PHE A 26 4.88 2.48 1.59
C PHE A 26 5.04 3.99 1.43
N ALA A 27 5.12 4.49 0.20
CA ALA A 27 5.32 5.92 -0.07
C ALA A 27 4.17 6.77 0.47
N GLY A 28 2.92 6.29 0.36
CA GLY A 28 1.75 6.96 0.93
C GLY A 28 1.83 7.09 2.45
N MET A 29 2.11 5.98 3.15
CA MET A 29 2.21 6.00 4.61
C MET A 29 3.42 6.81 5.10
N PHE A 30 4.58 6.63 4.46
CA PHE A 30 5.78 7.40 4.76
C PHE A 30 5.54 8.90 4.58
N GLY A 31 4.96 9.32 3.44
CA GLY A 31 4.68 10.71 3.16
C GLY A 31 3.73 11.34 4.17
N PHE A 32 2.68 10.60 4.57
CA PHE A 32 1.75 11.05 5.61
C PHE A 32 2.45 11.28 6.96
N LEU A 33 3.23 10.31 7.44
CA LEU A 33 3.95 10.43 8.71
C LEU A 33 5.04 11.50 8.65
N PHE A 34 5.75 11.60 7.53
CA PHE A 34 6.76 12.62 7.31
C PHE A 34 6.17 14.02 7.39
N LEU A 35 5.00 14.24 6.78
CA LEU A 35 4.29 15.52 6.83
C LEU A 35 3.82 15.85 8.25
N MET A 36 3.32 14.87 9.00
CA MET A 36 3.01 15.06 10.43
C MET A 36 4.25 15.45 11.24
N GLY A 37 5.40 14.81 10.97
CA GLY A 37 6.67 15.13 11.61
C GLY A 37 7.14 16.56 11.32
N ILE A 38 7.00 17.01 10.07
CA ILE A 38 7.28 18.41 9.68
C ILE A 38 6.38 19.36 10.47
N VAL A 39 5.06 19.10 10.52
CA VAL A 39 4.11 19.96 11.25
C VAL A 39 4.45 20.02 12.73
N ALA A 40 4.71 18.88 13.37
CA ALA A 40 5.09 18.82 14.78
C ALA A 40 6.41 19.57 15.05
N THR A 41 7.38 19.45 14.16
CA THR A 41 8.66 20.17 14.24
C THR A 41 8.45 21.67 14.13
N ALA A 42 7.66 22.11 13.14
CA ALA A 42 7.35 23.52 12.93
C ALA A 42 6.65 24.13 14.15
N ILE A 43 5.66 23.42 14.72
CA ILE A 43 5.00 23.81 15.97
C ILE A 43 6.02 23.97 17.09
N THR A 44 6.90 22.97 17.28
CA THR A 44 7.91 22.99 18.35
C THR A 44 8.90 24.15 18.24
N LEU A 45 9.23 24.58 17.01
CA LEU A 45 10.19 25.66 16.77
C LEU A 45 9.56 27.06 16.79
N LEU A 46 8.23 27.17 16.64
CA LEU A 46 7.49 28.43 16.53
C LEU A 46 6.66 28.78 17.77
N GLN A 47 6.63 27.88 18.76
CA GLN A 47 6.03 28.07 20.09
C GLN A 47 7.09 28.51 21.11
#